data_AF-F9P4S9-F1
#
_entry.id   AF-F9P4S9-F1
#
_cell.length_a   1.000
_cell.length_b   1.000
_cell.length_c   1.000
_cell.angle_alpha   90.00
_cell.angle_beta   90.00
_cell.angle_gamma   90.00
#
_symmetry.space_group_name_H-M   'P 1'
#
loop_
_entity.id
_entity.type
_entity.pdbx_description
1 polymer ?
#
loop_
_entity_poly.entity_id
_entity_poly.type
_entity_poly.pdbx_seq_one_letter_code
_entity_poly.pdbx_strand_id
1 'polypeptide(L)' 'MQVAKLASLADDKEKQEQALKLLELLFAKEMQTTCGRFYLEGIFTARKMWQANVNFQNALEYMVLQERE' A
#
# COMPACT_ATOMS: atom_id res chain seq x y z
N MET A 1 -6.19 3.63 -11.97
CA MET A 1 -7.60 3.18 -11.87
C MET A 1 -7.82 1.93 -10.98
N GLN A 2 -6.80 1.15 -10.62
CA GLN A 2 -6.95 -0.01 -9.70
C GLN A 2 -6.87 0.38 -8.21
N VAL A 3 -5.99 1.33 -7.85
CA VAL A 3 -5.84 1.83 -6.46
C VAL A 3 -7.14 2.44 -5.94
N ALA A 4 -7.88 3.18 -6.77
CA ALA A 4 -9.17 3.77 -6.42
C ALA A 4 -10.24 2.71 -6.05
N LYS A 5 -10.22 1.52 -6.68
CA LYS A 5 -11.12 0.42 -6.29
C LYS A 5 -10.76 -0.15 -4.93
N LEU A 6 -9.48 -0.36 -4.66
CA LEU A 6 -8.99 -0.84 -3.36
C LEU A 6 -9.29 0.16 -2.23
N ALA A 7 -9.09 1.45 -2.50
CA ALA A 7 -9.45 2.53 -1.57
C ALA A 7 -10.98 2.61 -1.33
N SER A 8 -11.80 2.36 -2.36
CA SER A 8 -13.26 2.34 -2.22
C SER A 8 -13.80 1.15 -1.40
N LEU A 9 -13.04 0.05 -1.31
CA LEU A 9 -13.36 -1.11 -0.46
C LEU A 9 -12.95 -0.89 1.01
N ALA A 10 -12.13 0.12 1.27
CA ALA A 10 -11.63 0.50 2.58
C ALA A 10 -12.15 1.90 2.97
N ASP A 11 -13.48 1.97 3.12
CA ASP A 11 -14.23 3.20 3.40
C ASP A 11 -14.04 3.74 4.82
N ASP A 12 -13.56 2.93 5.75
CA ASP A 12 -13.26 3.31 7.13
C ASP A 12 -11.80 3.01 7.51
N LYS A 13 -11.33 3.66 8.59
CA LYS A 13 -9.93 3.52 9.04
C LYS A 13 -9.55 2.09 9.43
N GLU A 14 -10.49 1.30 9.93
CA GLU A 14 -10.23 -0.08 10.34
C GLU A 14 -10.00 -0.96 9.11
N LYS A 15 -10.85 -0.84 8.09
CA LYS A 15 -10.66 -1.52 6.80
C LYS A 15 -9.38 -1.07 6.10
N GLN A 16 -9.02 0.22 6.17
CA GLN A 16 -7.76 0.73 5.62
C GLN A 16 -6.55 0.07 6.30
N GLU A 17 -6.58 -0.04 7.62
CA GLU A 17 -5.52 -0.71 8.38
C GLU A 17 -5.43 -2.20 8.01
N GLN A 18 -6.57 -2.89 7.90
CA GLN A 18 -6.62 -4.30 7.50
C GLN A 18 -6.09 -4.48 6.06
N ALA A 19 -6.45 -3.58 5.14
CA ALA A 19 -5.94 -3.59 3.77
C ALA A 19 -4.42 -3.43 3.72
N LEU A 20 -3.85 -2.50 4.50
CA LEU A 20 -2.38 -2.36 4.62
C LEU A 20 -1.72 -3.63 5.16
N LYS A 21 -2.28 -4.25 6.21
CA LYS A 21 -1.75 -5.50 6.78
C LYS A 21 -1.79 -6.65 5.77
N LEU A 22 -2.87 -6.77 4.99
CA LEU A 22 -2.99 -7.79 3.96
C LEU A 22 -1.98 -7.57 2.83
N LEU A 23 -1.82 -6.33 2.36
CA LEU A 23 -0.82 -5.99 1.33
C LEU A 23 0.61 -6.28 1.81
N GLU A 24 0.96 -5.90 3.05
CA GLU A 24 2.25 -6.24 3.65
C GLU A 24 2.48 -7.75 3.70
N LEU A 25 1.49 -8.54 4.13
CA LEU A 25 1.61 -9.98 4.19
C LEU A 25 1.77 -10.61 2.80
N LEU A 26 1.06 -10.09 1.79
CA LEU A 26 1.16 -10.55 0.40
C LEU A 26 2.56 -10.27 -0.17
N PHE A 27 3.08 -9.05 -0.02
CA PHE A 27 4.41 -8.70 -0.53
C PHE A 27 5.54 -9.38 0.26
N ALA A 28 5.35 -9.63 1.56
CA ALA A 28 6.31 -10.39 2.37
C ALA A 28 6.48 -11.84 1.85
N LYS A 29 5.41 -12.46 1.33
CA LYS A 29 5.50 -13.78 0.68
C LYS A 29 6.32 -13.73 -0.60
N GLU A 30 6.27 -12.62 -1.32
CA GLU A 30 6.99 -12.37 -2.57
C GLU A 30 8.38 -11.75 -2.36
N MET A 31 8.86 -11.61 -1.12
CA MET A 31 10.12 -10.91 -0.78
C MET A 31 11.37 -11.53 -1.43
N GLN A 32 11.28 -12.78 -1.90
CA GLN A 32 12.37 -13.41 -2.66
C GLN A 32 12.55 -12.76 -4.05
N THR A 33 11.49 -12.16 -4.60
CA THR A 33 11.51 -11.45 -5.87
C THR A 33 11.92 -9.98 -5.67
N THR A 34 12.55 -9.40 -6.69
CA THR A 34 12.89 -7.97 -6.70
C THR A 34 11.63 -7.10 -6.62
N CYS A 35 10.57 -7.48 -7.35
CA CYS A 35 9.29 -6.77 -7.33
C CYS A 35 8.63 -6.82 -5.95
N GLY A 36 8.63 -7.99 -5.29
CA GLY A 36 8.06 -8.13 -3.95
C GLY A 36 8.78 -7.26 -2.92
N ARG A 37 10.11 -7.17 -2.97
CA ARG A 37 10.88 -6.24 -2.12
C ARG A 37 10.55 -4.78 -2.38
N PHE A 38 10.50 -4.41 -3.66
CA PHE A 38 10.17 -3.06 -4.08
C PHE A 38 8.79 -2.61 -3.53
N TYR A 39 7.75 -3.43 -3.72
CA TYR A 39 6.42 -3.12 -3.18
C TYR A 39 6.35 -3.22 -1.66
N LEU A 40 7.18 -4.04 -1.01
CA LEU A 40 7.26 -4.11 0.46
C LEU A 40 7.83 -2.80 1.06
N GLU A 41 8.80 -2.18 0.40
CA GLU A 41 9.30 -0.85 0.80
C GLU A 41 8.25 0.24 0.53
N GLY A 42 7.57 0.16 -0.61
CA GLY A 42 6.50 1.09 -0.97
C GLY A 42 5.31 1.01 -0.02
N ILE A 43 4.86 -0.17 0.40
CA ILE A 43 3.76 -0.33 1.36
C ILE A 43 4.15 0.16 2.76
N PHE A 44 5.41 -0.02 3.16
CA PHE A 44 5.91 0.50 4.43
C PHE A 44 5.89 2.04 4.45
N THR A 45 6.24 2.66 3.32
CA THR A 45 6.16 4.12 3.14
C THR A 45 4.71 4.60 3.12
N ALA A 46 3.83 3.90 2.39
CA ALA A 46 2.39 4.19 2.36
C ALA A 46 1.77 4.13 3.77
N ARG A 47 2.13 3.12 4.58
CA ARG A 47 1.68 3.00 5.98
C ARG A 47 2.10 4.21 6.81
N LYS A 48 3.35 4.66 6.69
CA LYS A 48 3.84 5.85 7.41
C LYS A 48 3.07 7.10 6.99
N MET A 49 2.84 7.29 5.69
CA MET A 49 2.05 8.42 5.17
C MET A 49 0.63 8.40 5.71
N TRP A 50 -0.03 7.24 5.66
CA TRP A 50 -1.38 7.08 6.19
C TRP A 50 -1.46 7.35 7.71
N GLN A 51 -0.49 6.87 8.49
CA GLN A 51 -0.36 7.20 9.91
C GLN A 51 -0.11 8.69 10.17
N ALA A 52 0.53 9.39 9.24
CA ALA A 52 0.68 10.84 9.23
C ALA A 52 -0.58 11.59 8.74
N ASN A 53 -1.72 10.91 8.58
CA ASN A 53 -3.01 11.43 8.09
C ASN A 53 -3.05 11.79 6.60
N VAL A 54 -2.13 11.27 5.78
CA VAL A 54 -2.28 11.30 4.32
C VAL A 54 -3.44 10.40 3.92
N ASN A 55 -4.23 10.84 2.95
CA ASN A 55 -5.33 10.05 2.40
C ASN A 55 -4.84 8.66 1.96
N PHE A 56 -5.60 7.63 2.29
CA PHE A 56 -5.27 6.23 1.99
C PHE A 56 -5.00 5.96 0.50
N GLN A 57 -5.82 6.54 -0.40
CA GLN A 57 -5.58 6.44 -1.84
C GLN A 57 -4.24 7.06 -2.22
N ASN A 58 -3.94 8.27 -1.73
CA ASN A 58 -2.69 8.96 -2.05
C ASN A 58 -1.46 8.18 -1.56
N ALA A 59 -1.56 7.60 -0.36
CA ALA A 59 -0.51 6.75 0.20
C ALA A 59 -0.25 5.51 -0.68
N LEU A 60 -1.30 4.86 -1.17
CA LEU A 60 -1.18 3.72 -2.09
C LEU A 60 -0.72 4.12 -3.50
N GLU A 61 -1.15 5.28 -4.00
CA GLU A 61 -0.70 5.80 -5.30
C GLU A 61 0.80 6.10 -5.28
N TYR A 62 1.33 6.62 -4.16
CA TYR A 62 2.76 6.84 -3.98
C TYR A 62 3.57 5.54 -4.16
N MET A 63 3.11 4.44 -3.57
CA MET A 63 3.76 3.11 -3.73
C MET A 63 3.83 2.66 -5.21
N VAL A 64 2.77 2.91 -5.99
CA VAL A 64 2.72 2.49 -7.41
C VAL A 64 3.50 3.45 -8.30
N LEU A 65 3.56 4.74 -7.96
CA LEU A 65 4.32 5.72 -8.72
C LEU A 65 5.83 5.49 -8.64
N GLN A 66 6.34 5.04 -7.49
CA GLN A 66 7.76 4.71 -7.35
C GLN A 66 8.21 3.57 -8.27
N GLU A 67 7.30 2.72 -8.77
CA GLU A 67 7.63 1.60 -9.68
C GLU A 67 8.08 2.08 -11.07
N ARG A 68 7.75 3.33 -11.43
CA ARG A 68 7.96 3.87 -12.78
C ARG A 68 9.22 4.73 -12.94
N GLU A 69 10.05 4.83 -11.92
CA GLU A 69 11.38 5.49 -11.97
C GLU A 69 12.50 4.46 -12.15
#